data_AF-U3NM39-F1
#
_entry.id   AF-U3NM39-F1
#
_cell.length_a   1.000
_cell.length_b   1.000
_cell.length_c   1.000
_cell.angle_alpha   90.00
_cell.angle_beta   90.00
_cell.angle_gamma   90.00
#
_symmetry.space_group_name_H-M   'P 1'
#
loop_
_entity.id
_entity.type
_entity.pdbx_description
1 polymer ?
#
loop_
_entity_poly.entity_id
_entity_poly.type
_entity_poly.pdbx_seq_one_letter_code
_entity_poly.pdbx_strand_id
1 'polypeptide(L)'
;HVGTMSFGKMEGDASDKNISFMLQDDVADGPYYRQEWEGMKQTTPIISGGMNALRLPAFFENLGHSNVILTAGGGAFGHKDGPKQGAISCGQGEEAWKLWKAGTYGDVSLSDGVVEYAKTHEEIKGAFLTFQKDADQIYPGWKEKLGYTGESSVQAASFNWQKKELS
;
A
#
# COMPACT_ATOMS: atom_id res chain seq x y z
N HIS A 1 9.16 9.13 -12.12
CA HIS A 1 7.99 8.55 -11.40
C HIS A 1 7.34 7.52 -12.30
N VAL A 2 6.94 6.37 -11.76
CA VAL A 2 6.33 5.27 -12.55
C VAL A 2 4.88 4.95 -12.12
N GLY A 3 4.26 5.84 -11.33
CA GLY A 3 2.92 5.62 -10.80
C GLY A 3 2.90 4.66 -9.61
N THR A 4 1.72 4.08 -9.36
CA THR A 4 1.46 3.16 -8.24
C THR A 4 0.86 1.83 -8.68
N MET A 5 0.81 1.55 -9.99
CA MET A 5 0.31 0.28 -10.54
C MET A 5 -1.11 -0.07 -10.04
N SER A 6 -2.00 0.93 -9.99
CA SER A 6 -3.35 0.88 -9.40
C SER A 6 -3.45 0.75 -7.87
N PHE A 7 -2.34 0.69 -7.13
CA PHE A 7 -2.39 0.56 -5.66
C PHE A 7 -2.56 1.91 -4.93
N GLY A 8 -2.41 3.03 -5.64
CA GLY A 8 -2.58 4.38 -5.12
C GLY A 8 -3.88 5.04 -5.57
N LYS A 9 -3.87 6.37 -5.66
CA LYS A 9 -5.05 7.18 -6.06
C LYS A 9 -5.11 7.54 -7.54
N MET A 10 -3.99 7.41 -8.24
CA MET A 10 -3.87 7.76 -9.66
C MET A 10 -4.21 6.54 -10.51
N GLU A 11 -4.67 6.78 -11.74
CA GLU A 11 -4.82 5.72 -12.73
C GLU A 11 -3.49 4.97 -12.94
N GLY A 12 -3.62 3.68 -13.20
CA GLY A 12 -2.54 2.76 -13.52
C GLY A 12 -3.09 1.35 -13.66
N ASP A 13 -2.24 0.43 -14.05
CA ASP A 13 -2.52 -1.00 -14.16
C ASP A 13 -1.46 -1.84 -13.43
N ALA A 14 -1.82 -3.03 -12.96
CA ALA A 14 -0.86 -3.93 -12.33
C ALA A 14 0.33 -4.28 -13.26
N SER A 15 0.11 -4.29 -14.58
CA SER A 15 1.14 -4.52 -15.60
C SER A 15 2.13 -3.36 -15.76
N ASP A 16 1.86 -2.17 -15.19
CA ASP A 16 2.81 -1.05 -15.16
C ASP A 16 4.12 -1.42 -14.42
N LYS A 17 4.16 -2.54 -13.69
CA LYS A 17 5.41 -3.11 -13.18
C LYS A 17 6.46 -3.37 -14.27
N ASN A 18 6.03 -3.65 -15.50
CA ASN A 18 6.95 -3.82 -16.63
C ASN A 18 7.72 -2.54 -16.96
N ILE A 19 7.17 -1.35 -16.64
CA ILE A 19 7.92 -0.10 -16.75
C ILE A 19 9.07 -0.08 -15.73
N SER A 20 8.87 -0.63 -14.53
CA SER A 20 9.94 -0.73 -13.53
C SER A 20 11.03 -1.71 -13.97
N PHE A 21 10.66 -2.87 -14.52
CA PHE A 21 11.62 -3.83 -15.07
C PHE A 21 12.41 -3.24 -16.25
N MET A 22 11.74 -2.54 -17.17
CA MET A 22 12.42 -1.86 -18.29
C MET A 22 13.46 -0.82 -17.84
N LEU A 23 13.28 -0.21 -16.65
CA LEU A 23 14.20 0.77 -16.09
C LEU A 23 15.32 0.18 -15.22
N GLN A 24 15.16 -1.05 -14.74
CA GLN A 24 16.07 -1.67 -13.77
C GLN A 24 16.80 -2.91 -14.31
N ASP A 25 16.19 -3.70 -15.17
CA ASP A 25 16.82 -4.91 -15.68
C ASP A 25 17.70 -4.57 -16.89
N ASP A 26 18.85 -5.25 -16.99
CA ASP A 26 19.74 -5.08 -18.15
C ASP A 26 19.11 -5.65 -19.42
N VAL A 27 18.17 -6.59 -19.27
CA VAL A 27 17.36 -7.11 -20.36
C VAL A 27 15.90 -7.20 -19.93
N ALA A 28 15.01 -6.54 -20.67
CA ALA A 28 13.57 -6.49 -20.36
C ALA A 28 12.71 -6.57 -21.61
N ASP A 29 11.49 -7.11 -21.46
CA ASP A 29 10.51 -7.21 -22.54
C ASP A 29 9.50 -6.06 -22.44
N GLY A 30 9.46 -5.21 -23.47
CA GLY A 30 8.41 -4.23 -23.67
C GLY A 30 7.18 -4.83 -24.37
N PRO A 31 6.13 -4.04 -24.60
CA PRO A 31 4.91 -4.53 -25.26
C PRO A 31 5.12 -4.98 -26.71
N TYR A 32 6.19 -4.53 -27.37
CA TYR A 32 6.50 -4.85 -28.76
C TYR A 32 7.93 -5.37 -28.98
N TYR A 33 8.89 -4.93 -28.16
CA TYR A 33 10.31 -5.21 -28.36
C TYR A 33 10.97 -5.62 -27.05
N ARG A 34 11.88 -6.59 -27.16
CA ARG A 34 12.87 -6.89 -26.14
C ARG A 34 14.00 -5.86 -26.22
N GLN A 35 14.47 -5.37 -25.08
CA GLN A 35 15.55 -4.39 -24.99
C GLN A 35 16.70 -4.95 -24.16
N GLU A 36 17.91 -4.91 -24.71
CA GLU A 36 19.16 -5.12 -23.97
C GLU A 36 19.82 -3.76 -23.75
N TRP A 37 20.28 -3.48 -22.53
CA TRP A 37 20.83 -2.19 -22.11
C TRP A 37 22.37 -2.20 -22.01
N GLU A 38 23.00 -3.35 -22.25
CA GLU A 38 24.46 -3.53 -22.34
C GLU A 38 25.24 -2.97 -21.12
N GLY A 39 24.70 -3.18 -19.92
CA GLY A 39 25.28 -2.71 -18.67
C GLY A 39 25.00 -1.24 -18.35
N MET A 40 24.07 -0.59 -19.05
CA MET A 40 23.63 0.77 -18.70
C MET A 40 23.11 0.81 -17.26
N LYS A 41 23.43 1.88 -16.54
CA LYS A 41 22.98 2.05 -15.15
C LYS A 41 21.46 2.17 -15.08
N GLN A 42 20.89 1.47 -14.09
CA GLN A 42 19.47 1.47 -13.77
C GLN A 42 18.95 2.87 -13.42
N THR A 43 17.69 3.11 -13.75
CA THR A 43 16.93 4.26 -13.27
C THR A 43 15.97 3.82 -12.17
N THR A 44 16.11 4.38 -10.96
CA THR A 44 15.27 3.98 -9.83
C THR A 44 13.80 4.36 -10.06
N PRO A 45 12.86 3.41 -9.94
CA PRO A 45 11.44 3.71 -9.95
C PRO A 45 11.05 4.53 -8.72
N ILE A 46 10.47 5.72 -8.94
CA ILE A 46 9.90 6.53 -7.87
C ILE A 46 8.38 6.33 -7.84
N ILE A 47 7.90 5.81 -6.72
CA ILE A 47 6.51 5.46 -6.44
C ILE A 47 5.86 6.58 -5.64
N SER A 48 4.78 7.14 -6.17
CA SER A 48 4.10 8.30 -5.58
C SER A 48 2.63 8.35 -5.97
N GLY A 49 1.79 8.83 -5.06
CA GLY A 49 0.37 9.13 -5.33
C GLY A 49 -0.60 8.33 -4.48
N GLY A 50 -1.01 8.86 -3.33
CA GLY A 50 -2.04 8.24 -2.49
C GLY A 50 -1.60 6.97 -1.76
N MET A 51 -0.29 6.72 -1.67
CA MET A 51 0.26 5.60 -0.90
C MET A 51 0.29 5.91 0.60
N ASN A 52 0.08 4.88 1.40
CA ASN A 52 0.31 4.82 2.83
C ASN A 52 0.86 3.43 3.19
N ALA A 53 1.22 3.22 4.46
CA ALA A 53 1.78 1.96 4.95
C ALA A 53 0.95 0.72 4.59
N LEU A 54 -0.38 0.85 4.58
CA LEU A 54 -1.33 -0.25 4.37
C LEU A 54 -1.38 -0.73 2.91
N ARG A 55 -1.03 0.13 1.94
CA ARG A 55 -1.05 -0.20 0.51
C ARG A 55 0.27 -0.81 0.01
N LEU A 56 1.37 -0.60 0.75
CA LEU A 56 2.71 -1.01 0.35
C LEU A 56 2.90 -2.52 0.18
N PRO A 57 2.40 -3.39 1.10
CA PRO A 57 2.64 -4.81 0.98
C PRO A 57 2.12 -5.40 -0.34
N ALA A 58 0.90 -5.05 -0.73
CA ALA A 58 0.31 -5.52 -1.99
C ALA A 58 1.01 -4.95 -3.23
N PHE A 59 1.46 -3.69 -3.15
CA PHE A 59 2.27 -3.07 -4.20
C PHE A 59 3.59 -3.83 -4.41
N PHE A 60 4.34 -4.10 -3.34
CA PHE A 60 5.60 -4.85 -3.43
C PHE A 60 5.39 -6.29 -3.86
N GLU A 61 4.26 -6.90 -3.51
CA GLU A 61 3.93 -8.23 -4.00
C GLU A 61 3.68 -8.25 -5.51
N ASN A 62 2.97 -7.25 -6.05
CA ASN A 62 2.81 -7.13 -7.50
C ASN A 62 4.15 -6.88 -8.23
N LEU A 63 4.98 -5.99 -7.69
CA LEU A 63 6.28 -5.64 -8.27
C LEU A 63 7.33 -6.75 -8.10
N GLY A 64 7.27 -7.52 -7.02
CA GLY A 64 8.18 -8.62 -6.69
C GLY A 64 9.37 -8.23 -5.81
N HIS A 65 9.73 -6.94 -5.71
CA HIS A 65 10.82 -6.41 -4.90
C HIS A 65 10.49 -5.03 -4.29
N SER A 66 11.32 -4.56 -3.36
CA SER A 66 11.17 -3.24 -2.71
C SER A 66 12.32 -2.25 -2.99
N ASN A 67 13.18 -2.53 -3.98
CA ASN A 67 14.27 -1.64 -4.42
C ASN A 67 13.75 -0.41 -5.22
N VAL A 68 13.04 0.49 -4.54
CA VAL A 68 12.40 1.68 -5.12
C VAL A 68 12.54 2.88 -4.18
N ILE A 69 12.19 4.09 -4.66
CA ILE A 69 11.97 5.25 -3.77
C ILE A 69 10.46 5.47 -3.62
N LEU A 70 9.98 5.49 -2.38
CA LEU A 70 8.59 5.85 -2.06
C LEU A 70 8.50 7.31 -1.60
N THR A 71 7.55 8.06 -2.15
CA THR A 71 7.16 9.37 -1.61
C THR A 71 5.70 9.34 -1.16
N ALA A 72 5.47 9.18 0.13
CA ALA A 72 4.13 9.10 0.74
C ALA A 72 3.81 10.40 1.52
N GLY A 73 3.32 11.43 0.82
CA GLY A 73 2.95 12.70 1.46
C GLY A 73 1.82 12.53 2.49
N GLY A 74 0.58 12.32 2.02
CA GLY A 74 -0.57 12.08 2.89
C GLY A 74 -0.44 10.79 3.74
N GLY A 75 0.25 9.77 3.22
CA GLY A 75 0.51 8.53 3.96
C GLY A 75 1.40 8.70 5.18
N ALA A 76 2.36 9.64 5.16
CA ALA A 76 3.19 9.94 6.32
C ALA A 76 2.57 11.06 7.18
N PHE A 77 2.29 12.24 6.60
CA PHE A 77 1.79 13.39 7.36
C PHE A 77 0.36 13.23 7.86
N GLY A 78 -0.43 12.35 7.25
CA GLY A 78 -1.79 12.06 7.68
C GLY A 78 -1.89 11.07 8.85
N HIS A 79 -0.79 10.45 9.26
CA HIS A 79 -0.76 9.50 10.37
C HIS A 79 -1.27 10.15 11.68
N LYS A 80 -2.15 9.47 12.43
CA LYS A 80 -2.81 10.02 13.63
C LYS A 80 -1.81 10.53 14.69
N ASP A 81 -0.66 9.88 14.79
CA ASP A 81 0.41 10.22 15.75
C ASP A 81 1.51 11.12 15.14
N GLY A 82 1.23 11.73 13.99
CA GLY A 82 2.10 12.68 13.31
C GLY A 82 3.11 12.06 12.34
N PRO A 83 3.85 12.92 11.61
CA PRO A 83 4.64 12.54 10.43
C PRO A 83 5.80 11.59 10.73
N LYS A 84 6.39 11.67 11.93
CA LYS A 84 7.45 10.73 12.35
C LYS A 84 6.93 9.29 12.37
N GLN A 85 5.78 9.07 13.01
CA GLN A 85 5.16 7.75 13.09
C GLN A 85 4.64 7.31 11.73
N GLY A 86 4.13 8.24 10.92
CA GLY A 86 3.79 7.96 9.52
C GLY A 86 4.98 7.45 8.69
N ALA A 87 6.15 8.07 8.81
CA ALA A 87 7.36 7.62 8.12
C ALA A 87 7.80 6.23 8.59
N ILE A 88 7.80 5.98 9.91
CA ILE A 88 8.13 4.66 10.48
C ILE A 88 7.13 3.60 10.00
N SER A 89 5.83 3.91 9.99
CA SER A 89 4.80 2.98 9.52
C SER A 89 5.00 2.58 8.05
N CYS A 90 5.52 3.48 7.20
CA CYS A 90 5.83 3.14 5.81
C CYS A 90 6.98 2.13 5.72
N GLY A 91 8.02 2.29 6.54
CA GLY A 91 9.10 1.30 6.65
C GLY A 91 8.59 -0.04 7.18
N GLN A 92 7.72 -0.01 8.19
CA GLN A 92 7.07 -1.21 8.72
C GLN A 92 6.18 -1.92 7.70
N GLY A 93 5.56 -1.19 6.77
CA GLY A 93 4.80 -1.78 5.65
C GLY A 93 5.69 -2.61 4.71
N GLU A 94 6.92 -2.16 4.43
CA GLU A 94 7.91 -2.94 3.69
C GLU A 94 8.39 -4.16 4.50
N GLU A 95 8.68 -3.97 5.79
CA GLU A 95 9.16 -5.04 6.66
C GLU A 95 8.13 -6.16 6.83
N ALA A 96 6.86 -5.80 7.04
CA ALA A 96 5.76 -6.74 7.13
C ALA A 96 5.67 -7.62 5.87
N TRP A 97 5.80 -7.02 4.68
CA TRP A 97 5.83 -7.77 3.42
C TRP A 97 7.04 -8.71 3.34
N LYS A 98 8.24 -8.24 3.69
CA LYS A 98 9.45 -9.09 3.68
C LYS A 98 9.33 -10.27 4.63
N LEU A 99 8.83 -10.06 5.85
CA LEU A 99 8.67 -11.12 6.84
C LEU A 99 7.59 -12.12 6.43
N TRP A 100 6.46 -11.64 5.89
CA TRP A 100 5.44 -12.51 5.33
C TRP A 100 6.00 -13.35 4.16
N LYS A 101 6.71 -12.72 3.22
CA LYS A 101 7.32 -13.40 2.07
C LYS A 101 8.40 -14.43 2.47
N ALA A 102 9.04 -14.23 3.63
CA ALA A 102 9.97 -15.19 4.23
C ALA A 102 9.28 -16.34 4.98
N GLY A 103 7.94 -16.36 5.05
CA GLY A 103 7.16 -17.40 5.72
C GLY A 103 7.08 -17.26 7.25
N THR A 104 7.44 -16.09 7.80
CA THR A 104 7.49 -15.86 9.26
C THR A 104 6.16 -16.16 9.96
N TYR A 105 5.04 -15.93 9.28
CA TYR A 105 3.69 -16.11 9.82
C TYR A 105 3.03 -17.43 9.38
N GLY A 106 3.79 -18.35 8.78
CA GLY A 106 3.27 -19.59 8.23
C GLY A 106 2.47 -19.39 6.94
N ASP A 107 1.59 -20.36 6.65
CA ASP A 107 0.73 -20.36 5.46
C ASP A 107 -0.52 -19.50 5.71
N VAL A 108 -0.35 -18.19 5.60
CA VAL A 108 -1.42 -17.19 5.75
C VAL A 108 -1.43 -16.23 4.58
N SER A 109 -2.58 -15.60 4.34
CA SER A 109 -2.68 -14.56 3.32
C SER A 109 -1.75 -13.38 3.61
N LEU A 110 -1.34 -12.62 2.59
CA LEU A 110 -0.56 -11.39 2.78
C LEU A 110 -1.25 -10.43 3.74
N SER A 111 -2.57 -10.30 3.60
CA SER A 111 -3.41 -9.46 4.46
C SER A 111 -3.28 -9.88 5.93
N ASP A 112 -3.42 -11.17 6.21
CA ASP A 112 -3.29 -11.69 7.58
C ASP A 112 -1.85 -11.56 8.11
N GLY A 113 -0.84 -11.81 7.29
CA GLY A 113 0.57 -11.64 7.69
C GLY A 113 0.89 -10.21 8.12
N VAL A 114 0.36 -9.20 7.41
CA VAL A 114 0.52 -7.79 7.81
C VAL A 114 -0.23 -7.48 9.10
N VAL A 115 -1.42 -8.06 9.30
CA VAL A 115 -2.16 -7.91 10.56
C VAL A 115 -1.42 -8.57 11.73
N GLU A 116 -0.82 -9.75 11.53
CA GLU A 116 0.05 -10.39 12.52
C GLU A 116 1.25 -9.50 12.88
N TYR A 117 1.93 -8.93 11.88
CA TYR A 117 3.01 -7.96 12.11
C TYR A 117 2.52 -6.76 12.93
N ALA A 118 1.35 -6.22 12.63
CA ALA A 118 0.80 -5.04 13.30
C ALA A 118 0.45 -5.26 14.78
N LYS A 119 0.32 -6.51 15.26
CA LYS A 119 0.04 -6.79 16.68
C LYS A 119 1.15 -6.29 17.63
N THR A 120 2.38 -6.21 17.15
CA THR A 120 3.56 -5.81 17.94
C THR A 120 4.22 -4.51 17.49
N HIS A 121 3.66 -3.82 16.49
CA HIS A 121 4.24 -2.62 15.89
C HIS A 121 3.22 -1.48 15.91
N GLU A 122 3.39 -0.56 16.83
CA GLU A 122 2.40 0.47 17.15
C GLU A 122 2.22 1.50 16.02
N GLU A 123 3.24 1.80 15.23
CA GLU A 123 3.14 2.78 14.14
C GLU A 123 2.29 2.25 12.97
N ILE A 124 2.51 1.03 12.49
CA ILE A 124 1.65 0.44 11.44
C ILE A 124 0.25 0.16 11.98
N LYS A 125 0.10 -0.27 13.24
CA LYS A 125 -1.20 -0.37 13.92
C LYS A 125 -1.90 0.99 13.99
N GLY A 126 -1.14 2.07 14.20
CA GLY A 126 -1.61 3.44 14.10
C GLY A 126 -2.07 3.81 12.69
N ALA A 127 -1.42 3.30 11.65
CA ALA A 127 -1.85 3.47 10.26
C ALA A 127 -3.20 2.78 9.98
N PHE A 128 -3.46 1.59 10.52
CA PHE A 128 -4.79 0.93 10.45
C PHE A 128 -5.91 1.83 11.01
N LEU A 129 -5.67 2.45 12.17
CA LEU A 129 -6.61 3.39 12.79
C LEU A 129 -6.73 4.72 12.04
N THR A 130 -5.67 5.16 11.36
CA THR A 130 -5.64 6.40 10.60
C THR A 130 -6.42 6.27 9.28
N PHE A 131 -6.13 5.22 8.51
CA PHE A 131 -6.62 5.03 7.14
C PHE A 131 -7.71 3.95 7.10
N GLN A 132 -8.74 4.09 7.94
CA GLN A 132 -9.73 3.01 8.18
C GLN A 132 -10.44 2.52 6.92
N LYS A 133 -10.71 3.40 5.94
CA LYS A 133 -11.31 2.98 4.66
C LYS A 133 -10.41 1.99 3.91
N ASP A 134 -9.11 2.25 3.87
CA ASP A 134 -8.13 1.36 3.26
C ASP A 134 -7.98 0.09 4.10
N ALA A 135 -7.95 0.23 5.42
CA ALA A 135 -7.86 -0.90 6.33
C ALA A 135 -9.05 -1.87 6.17
N ASP A 136 -10.27 -1.34 6.13
CA ASP A 136 -11.50 -2.12 5.97
C ASP A 136 -11.56 -2.80 4.58
N GLN A 137 -11.02 -2.16 3.53
CA GLN A 137 -10.99 -2.73 2.18
C GLN A 137 -9.90 -3.79 1.98
N ILE A 138 -8.69 -3.55 2.50
CA ILE A 138 -7.50 -4.40 2.24
C ILE A 138 -7.35 -5.50 3.30
N TYR A 139 -7.80 -5.25 4.53
CA TYR A 139 -7.61 -6.12 5.69
C TYR A 139 -8.94 -6.42 6.39
N PRO A 140 -9.83 -7.23 5.78
CA PRO A 140 -11.12 -7.54 6.36
C PRO A 140 -10.97 -8.16 7.77
N GLY A 141 -11.75 -7.64 8.72
CA GLY A 141 -11.74 -8.07 10.13
C GLY A 141 -10.54 -7.57 10.95
N TRP A 142 -9.72 -6.63 10.43
CA TRP A 142 -8.54 -6.14 11.17
C TRP A 142 -8.86 -5.59 12.57
N LYS A 143 -10.04 -4.98 12.76
CA LYS A 143 -10.45 -4.41 14.06
C LYS A 143 -10.48 -5.48 15.13
N GLU A 144 -11.16 -6.59 14.87
CA GLU A 144 -11.24 -7.74 15.78
C GLU A 144 -9.86 -8.36 15.99
N LYS A 145 -9.11 -8.59 14.89
CA LYS A 145 -7.77 -9.18 14.94
C LYS A 145 -6.74 -8.34 15.71
N LEU A 146 -6.92 -7.02 15.77
CA LEU A 146 -6.08 -6.08 16.51
C LEU A 146 -6.67 -5.65 17.86
N GLY A 147 -7.78 -6.26 18.30
CA GLY A 147 -8.37 -6.04 19.63
C GLY A 147 -9.28 -4.81 19.76
N TYR A 148 -9.74 -4.25 18.65
CA TYR A 148 -10.71 -3.14 18.61
C TYR A 148 -12.14 -3.67 18.47
N THR A 149 -12.60 -4.45 19.45
CA THR A 149 -14.00 -4.91 19.53
C THR A 149 -14.82 -3.91 20.34
N GLY A 150 -15.63 -3.11 19.66
CA GLY A 150 -16.65 -2.24 20.22
C GLY A 150 -17.63 -1.83 19.13
N GLU A 151 -18.93 -1.84 19.41
CA GLU A 151 -19.96 -1.39 18.47
C GLU A 151 -19.61 0.00 17.95
N SER A 152 -19.36 0.10 16.65
CA SER A 152 -19.32 1.36 15.94
C SER A 152 -20.71 2.00 16.03
N SER A 153 -20.95 2.83 17.04
CA SER A 153 -22.15 3.67 17.16
C SER A 153 -22.12 4.87 16.21
N VAL A 154 -21.56 4.71 15.01
CA VAL A 154 -21.70 5.67 13.93
C VAL A 154 -22.81 5.14 13.03
N GLN A 155 -24.02 5.64 13.25
CA GLN A 155 -25.08 5.55 12.25
C GLN A 155 -24.49 6.04 10.93
N ALA A 156 -24.48 5.17 9.92
CA ALA A 156 -24.25 5.59 8.55
C ALA A 156 -25.28 6.69 8.25
N ALA A 157 -24.82 7.91 8.00
CA ALA A 157 -25.70 8.98 7.56
C ALA A 157 -26.29 8.56 6.22
N SER A 158 -27.55 8.14 6.21
CA SER A 158 -28.31 7.93 4.99
C SER A 158 -28.58 9.30 4.35
N PHE A 159 -27.78 9.65 3.34
CA PHE A 159 -28.03 10.82 2.51
C PHE A 159 -29.24 10.54 1.60
N ASN A 160 -30.37 11.18 1.88
CA ASN A 160 -31.59 11.07 1.09
C ASN A 160 -31.62 12.16 0.01
N TRP A 161 -31.45 11.78 -1.26
CA TRP A 161 -31.41 12.69 -2.42
C TRP A 161 -32.80 13.05 -2.96
N GLN A 162 -33.65 13.70 -2.17
CA GLN A 162 -34.83 14.35 -2.76
C GLN A 162 -34.46 15.71 -3.34
N LYS A 163 -34.35 15.77 -4.67
CA LYS A 163 -34.34 17.02 -5.43
C LYS A 163 -35.64 17.78 -5.14
N LYS A 164 -35.55 18.97 -4.54
CA LYS A 164 -36.63 19.96 -4.60
C LYS A 164 -36.68 20.51 -6.02
N GLU A 165 -37.74 20.20 -6.75
CA GLU A 165 -38.14 20.98 -7.92
C GLU A 165 -38.57 22.37 -7.42
N LEU A 166 -37.96 23.41 -7.98
CA LEU A 166 -38.36 24.80 -7.76
C LEU A 166 -39.39 25.12 -8.85
N SER A 167 -40.60 25.49 -8.42
CA SER A 167 -41.62 26.17 -9.23
C SER A 167 -41.24 27.63 -9.48
#